data_AF-A0A6L5YJ74-F1
#
_entry.id   AF-A0A6L5YJ74-F1
#
_cell.length_a   1.000
_cell.length_b   1.000
_cell.length_c   1.000
_cell.angle_alpha   90.00
_cell.angle_beta   90.00
_cell.angle_gamma   90.00
#
_symmetry.space_group_name_H-M   'P 1'
#
loop_
_entity.id
_entity.type
_entity.pdbx_description
1 polymer ?
#
loop_
_entity_poly.entity_id
_entity_poly.type
_entity_poly.pdbx_seq_one_letter_code
_entity_poly.pdbx_strand_id
1 'polypeptide(L)'
;MAYDCGFAVSRGDFREIGFAEKVDGVSALASNEFCSCMVSAIVDENVQVNELADKPPVGHMITVDPNTNLLYTKTKIPAVKYHIHKGTQEIVTRVDAEVI
;
A
#
# COMPACT_ATOMS: atom_id res chain seq x y z
N MET A 1 3.06 0.88 15.23
CA MET A 1 2.49 1.03 13.88
C MET A 1 2.73 -0.26 13.14
N ALA A 2 1.78 -0.69 12.31
CA ALA A 2 1.97 -1.78 11.36
C ALA A 2 1.76 -1.23 9.94
N TYR A 3 2.49 -1.79 8.98
CA TYR A 3 2.34 -1.50 7.57
C TYR A 3 2.01 -2.81 6.88
N ASP A 4 0.79 -2.90 6.37
CA ASP A 4 0.37 -4.07 5.62
C ASP A 4 0.51 -3.76 4.13
N CYS A 5 1.34 -4.55 3.45
CA CYS A 5 1.91 -4.19 2.15
C CYS A 5 1.30 -5.01 1.02
N GLY A 6 1.22 -4.38 -0.15
CA GLY A 6 0.93 -5.06 -1.42
C GLY A 6 2.18 -5.49 -2.16
N PHE A 7 2.03 -5.71 -3.46
CA PHE A 7 3.13 -6.08 -4.34
C PHE A 7 3.93 -4.87 -4.81
N ALA A 8 5.24 -5.07 -4.96
CA ALA A 8 6.12 -4.05 -5.48
C ALA A 8 5.84 -3.78 -6.96
N VAL A 9 5.71 -2.50 -7.32
CA VAL A 9 5.53 -2.04 -8.70
C VAL A 9 6.78 -1.28 -9.11
N SER A 10 7.37 -1.70 -10.24
CA SER A 10 8.51 -0.99 -10.83
C SER A 10 8.08 0.41 -11.24
N ARG A 11 8.86 1.42 -10.88
CA ARG A 11 8.65 2.82 -11.30
C ARG A 11 9.46 3.23 -12.52
N GLY A 12 10.18 2.28 -13.12
CA GLY A 12 11.03 2.49 -14.26
C GLY A 12 12.37 3.10 -13.86
N ASP A 13 13.45 2.46 -14.29
CA ASP A 13 14.81 2.93 -14.01
C ASP A 13 15.36 3.80 -15.15
N PHE A 14 15.09 3.41 -16.40
CA PHE A 14 15.72 3.95 -17.62
C PHE A 14 14.74 4.18 -18.80
N ARG A 15 13.47 3.79 -18.65
CA ARG A 15 12.39 4.01 -19.64
C ARG A 15 11.15 4.54 -18.92
N GLU A 16 10.43 5.45 -19.56
CA GLU A 16 9.06 5.76 -19.18
C GLU A 16 8.22 4.51 -19.38
N ILE A 17 7.60 4.02 -18.31
CA ILE A 17 6.72 2.84 -18.29
C ILE A 17 5.32 3.21 -17.78
N GLY A 18 4.91 4.46 -17.98
CA GLY A 18 3.63 4.97 -17.53
C GLY A 18 3.38 4.82 -16.02
N PHE A 19 4.43 4.88 -15.19
CA PHE A 19 4.26 4.69 -13.74
C PHE A 19 3.36 5.76 -13.13
N ALA A 20 2.35 5.32 -12.38
CA ALA A 20 1.46 6.17 -11.61
C ALA A 20 1.34 5.66 -10.16
N GLU A 21 1.20 6.60 -9.23
CA GLU A 21 0.89 6.30 -7.84
C GLU A 21 -0.25 7.19 -7.34
N LYS A 22 -1.08 6.65 -6.46
CA LYS A 22 -2.14 7.40 -5.79
C LYS A 22 -2.26 6.92 -4.34
N VAL A 23 -2.38 7.86 -3.42
CA VAL A 23 -2.81 7.59 -2.04
C VAL A 23 -4.14 8.31 -1.83
N ASP A 24 -5.15 7.60 -1.37
CA ASP A 24 -6.51 8.12 -1.21
C ASP A 24 -7.15 7.54 0.05
N GLY A 25 -7.23 8.37 1.10
CA GLY A 25 -7.77 8.00 2.41
C GLY A 25 -7.10 6.74 2.97
N VAL A 26 -7.87 5.64 2.98
CA VAL A 26 -7.48 4.34 3.53
C VAL A 26 -6.84 3.41 2.48
N SER A 27 -6.46 3.93 1.31
CA SER A 27 -5.94 3.14 0.19
C SER A 27 -4.68 3.74 -0.46
N ALA A 28 -3.89 2.86 -1.06
CA ALA A 28 -2.72 3.21 -1.86
C ALA A 28 -2.66 2.35 -3.12
N LEU A 29 -2.38 2.97 -4.26
CA LEU A 29 -2.27 2.35 -5.58
C LEU A 29 -0.91 2.68 -6.18
N ALA A 30 -0.26 1.67 -6.74
CA ALA A 30 0.85 1.83 -7.66
C ALA A 30 0.55 1.04 -8.93
N SER A 31 0.83 1.63 -10.09
CA SER A 31 0.62 0.96 -11.38
C SER A 31 1.65 1.41 -12.41
N ASN A 32 1.84 0.60 -13.44
CA ASN A 32 2.58 0.92 -14.64
C ASN A 32 1.90 0.23 -15.84
N GLU A 33 2.52 0.26 -17.02
CA GLU A 33 1.97 -0.35 -18.24
C GLU A 33 1.80 -1.88 -18.19
N PHE A 34 2.41 -2.57 -17.21
CA PHE A 34 2.46 -4.03 -17.11
C PHE A 34 1.69 -4.61 -15.92
N CYS A 35 1.50 -3.82 -14.86
CA CYS A 35 0.81 -4.28 -13.67
C CYS A 35 0.23 -3.13 -12.83
N SER A 36 -0.71 -3.50 -11.98
CA SER A 36 -1.33 -2.61 -11.00
C SER A 36 -1.43 -3.32 -9.66
N CYS A 37 -1.18 -2.59 -8.57
CA CYS A 37 -1.42 -3.07 -7.22
C CYS A 37 -2.05 -1.97 -6.37
N MET A 38 -3.24 -2.27 -5.84
CA MET A 38 -3.94 -1.44 -4.88
C MET A 38 -4.05 -2.17 -3.54
N VAL A 39 -3.80 -1.43 -2.47
CA VAL A 39 -3.97 -1.90 -1.10
C VAL A 39 -4.95 -0.98 -0.41
N SER A 40 -5.96 -1.54 0.25
CA SER A 40 -6.99 -0.77 0.94
C SER A 40 -7.34 -1.39 2.29
N ALA A 41 -7.63 -0.53 3.27
CA ALA A 41 -8.14 -0.99 4.55
C ALA A 41 -9.61 -1.39 4.42
N ILE A 42 -9.98 -2.56 4.94
CA ILE A 42 -11.38 -2.91 5.12
C ILE A 42 -11.81 -2.40 6.49
N VAL A 43 -12.56 -1.30 6.47
CA VAL A 43 -13.17 -0.72 7.67
C VAL A 43 -14.58 -1.30 7.78
N ASP A 44 -14.75 -2.34 8.59
CA ASP A 44 -16.08 -2.88 8.90
C ASP A 44 -16.82 -1.90 9.84
N GLU A 45 -18.12 -1.75 9.61
CA GLU A 45 -19.05 -0.99 10.44
C GLU A 45 -19.10 -1.49 11.90
N ASN A 46 -18.73 -2.77 12.09
CA ASN A 46 -18.68 -3.44 13.40
C ASN A 46 -17.34 -3.28 14.14
N VAL A 47 -16.30 -2.77 13.48
CA VAL A 47 -15.01 -2.47 14.15
C VAL A 47 -15.21 -1.22 14.99
N GLN A 48 -14.92 -1.33 16.29
CA GLN A 48 -15.22 -0.31 17.30
C GLN A 48 -14.89 1.11 16.83
N VAL A 49 -15.96 1.85 16.50
CA VAL A 49 -15.98 3.18 15.88
C VAL A 49 -15.21 4.22 16.72
N ASN A 50 -15.04 3.98 18.01
CA ASN A 50 -14.45 4.93 18.95
C ASN A 50 -12.92 5.09 18.83
N GLU A 51 -12.18 4.07 18.37
CA GLU A 51 -10.71 4.17 18.24
C GLU A 51 -10.25 4.50 16.81
N LEU A 52 -11.05 4.11 15.81
CA LEU A 52 -10.76 4.40 14.41
C LEU A 52 -10.90 5.89 14.07
N ALA A 53 -11.72 6.63 14.82
CA ALA A 53 -11.98 8.05 14.60
C ALA A 53 -10.75 8.94 14.88
N ASP A 54 -9.93 8.58 15.87
CA ASP A 54 -8.79 9.39 16.30
C ASP A 54 -7.53 9.11 15.46
N LYS A 55 -7.34 7.86 15.01
CA LYS A 55 -6.20 7.43 14.19
C LYS A 55 -6.63 6.38 13.15
N PRO A 56 -7.34 6.81 12.09
CA PRO A 56 -7.78 5.89 11.06
C PRO A 56 -6.60 5.25 10.33
N PRO A 57 -6.79 4.07 9.72
CA PRO A 57 -5.81 3.54 8.78
C PRO A 57 -5.58 4.54 7.65
N VAL A 58 -4.34 4.67 7.21
CA VAL A 58 -3.99 5.62 6.13
C VAL A 58 -3.22 4.88 5.06
N GLY A 59 -3.65 5.05 3.80
CA GLY A 59 -2.87 4.61 2.66
C GLY A 59 -1.45 5.17 2.71
N HIS A 60 -0.47 4.38 2.34
CA HIS A 60 0.93 4.75 2.39
C HIS A 60 1.68 4.19 1.18
N MET A 61 2.55 5.00 0.59
CA MET A 61 3.42 4.56 -0.49
C MET A 61 4.85 4.41 0.02
N ILE A 62 5.30 3.17 0.17
CA ILE A 62 6.66 2.89 0.58
C ILE A 62 7.57 3.13 -0.62
N THR A 63 8.48 4.08 -0.48
CA THR A 63 9.54 4.31 -1.46
C THR A 63 10.75 3.51 -1.03
N VAL A 64 11.08 2.48 -1.80
CA VAL A 64 12.23 1.62 -1.51
C VAL A 64 13.48 2.27 -2.09
N ASP A 65 14.54 2.35 -1.29
CA ASP A 65 15.84 2.79 -1.78
C ASP A 65 16.30 1.88 -2.92
N PRO A 66 16.94 2.43 -3.97
CA PRO A 66 17.30 1.62 -5.12
C PRO A 66 18.21 0.45 -4.73
N ASN A 67 17.79 -0.78 -5.07
CA ASN A 67 18.59 -1.97 -4.82
C ASN A 67 19.15 -2.49 -6.14
N THR A 68 20.45 -2.28 -6.36
CA THR A 68 21.15 -2.69 -7.59
C THR A 68 21.25 -4.20 -7.77
N ASN A 69 20.92 -5.01 -6.75
CA ASN A 69 20.87 -6.47 -6.85
C ASN A 69 19.50 -6.99 -7.33
N LEU A 70 18.50 -6.12 -7.49
CA LEU A 70 17.18 -6.49 -8.01
C LEU A 70 17.05 -6.16 -9.49
N LEU A 71 16.21 -6.94 -10.18
CA LEU A 71 15.89 -6.73 -11.60
C LEU A 71 15.27 -5.34 -11.85
N TYR A 72 14.45 -4.85 -10.92
CA TYR A 72 13.88 -3.51 -10.92
C TYR A 72 14.46 -2.75 -9.74
N THR A 73 15.44 -1.89 -10.02
CA THR A 73 16.21 -1.25 -8.96
C THR A 73 15.37 -0.24 -8.21
N LYS A 74 14.43 0.45 -8.88
CA LYS A 74 13.47 1.36 -8.25
C LYS A 74 12.06 0.75 -8.26
N THR A 75 11.48 0.60 -7.07
CA THR A 75 10.09 0.16 -6.89
C THR A 75 9.36 1.04 -5.89
N LYS A 76 8.03 1.04 -6.02
CA LYS A 76 7.11 1.54 -5.00
C LYS A 76 6.26 0.39 -4.48
N ILE A 77 5.97 0.38 -3.19
CA ILE A 77 5.13 -0.64 -2.57
C ILE A 77 3.92 0.07 -1.93
N PRO A 78 2.71 -0.08 -2.47
CA PRO A 78 1.50 0.40 -1.82
C PRO A 78 1.29 -0.37 -0.51
N ALA A 79 0.83 0.33 0.52
CA ALA A 79 0.57 -0.23 1.82
C ALA A 79 -0.55 0.53 2.53
N VAL A 80 -1.06 -0.04 3.62
CA VAL A 80 -1.88 0.68 4.59
C VAL A 80 -1.16 0.70 5.94
N LYS A 81 -1.10 1.89 6.52
CA LYS A 81 -0.50 2.14 7.83
C LYS A 81 -1.58 2.10 8.91
N TYR A 82 -1.45 1.17 9.84
CA TYR A 82 -2.36 0.98 10.97
C TYR A 82 -1.72 1.41 12.29
N HIS A 83 -2.52 2.04 13.15
CA HIS A 83 -2.15 2.25 14.54
C HIS A 83 -2.46 0.99 15.35
N ILE A 84 -1.43 0.42 15.98
CA ILE A 84 -1.56 -0.77 16.82
C ILE A 84 -1.64 -0.34 18.27
N HIS A 85 -2.69 -0.75 18.97
CA HIS A 85 -2.85 -0.55 20.40
C HIS A 85 -2.47 -1.81 21.19
N LYS A 86 -2.32 -1.65 22.51
CA LYS A 86 -2.06 -2.77 23.42
C LYS A 86 -3.31 -3.67 23.48
N GLY A 87 -3.09 -4.98 23.54
CA GLY A 87 -4.17 -5.98 23.55
C GLY A 87 -4.26 -6.72 22.22
N THR A 88 -5.44 -7.26 21.92
CA THR A 88 -5.73 -7.97 20.67
C THR A 88 -6.42 -7.01 19.70
N GLN A 89 -5.91 -6.96 18.47
CA GLN A 89 -6.50 -6.18 17.37
C GLN A 89 -6.54 -7.07 16.13
N GLU A 90 -7.67 -7.08 15.43
CA GLU A 90 -7.79 -7.71 14.13
C GLU A 90 -7.75 -6.63 13.05
N ILE A 91 -6.91 -6.83 12.05
CA ILE A 91 -6.73 -5.91 10.93
C ILE A 91 -7.00 -6.68 9.65
N VAL A 92 -7.85 -6.11 8.80
CA VAL A 92 -8.16 -6.66 7.50
C VAL A 92 -7.74 -5.67 6.41
N THR A 93 -6.90 -6.16 5.51
CA THR A 93 -6.40 -5.43 4.35
C THR A 93 -6.84 -6.18 3.09
N ARG A 94 -7.31 -5.45 2.08
CA ARG A 94 -7.54 -6.00 0.75
C ARG A 94 -6.39 -5.59 -0.16
N VAL A 95 -5.87 -6.56 -0.90
CA VAL A 95 -4.88 -6.37 -1.96
C VAL A 95 -5.52 -6.78 -3.27
N ASP A 96 -5.71 -5.81 -4.16
CA ASP A 96 -6.15 -6.03 -5.54
C ASP A 96 -4.94 -5.87 -6.45
N ALA A 97 -4.61 -6.92 -7.22
CA ALA A 97 -3.46 -6.93 -8.10
C ALA A 97 -3.81 -7.50 -9.48
N GLU A 98 -3.28 -6.86 -10.52
CA GLU A 98 -3.56 -7.21 -11.92
C GLU A 98 -2.28 -7.14 -12.76
N VAL A 99 -2.19 -8.04 -13.74
CA VAL A 99 -1.19 -8.02 -14.82
C VAL A 99 -1.88 -7.49 -16.07
N ILE A 100 -1.28 -6.49 -16.71
CA ILE A 100 -1.81 -5.72 -17.84
C ILE A 100 -1.13 -6.17 -19.14
#